data_AF-A0A1J4K4N7-F1
#
_entry.id   AF-A0A1J4K4N7-F1
#
_cell.length_a   1.000
_cell.length_b   1.000
_cell.length_c   1.000
_cell.angle_alpha   90.00
_cell.angle_beta   90.00
_cell.angle_gamma   90.00
#
_symmetry.space_group_name_H-M   'P 1'
#
loop_
_entity.id
_entity.type
_entity.pdbx_description
1 polymer ?
#
loop_
_entity_poly.entity_id
_entity_poly.type
_entity_poly.pdbx_seq_one_letter_code
_entity_poly.pdbx_strand_id
1 'polypeptide(L)'
;MTALHYAARDNHPTIFNLLTSNSDCDIHAKAEDGRTPLHYAVDNGCSEIVEALINLPNPDLNTKTLGGETPLHLAAKKGRINIVKLLAQTPGIDLGAKTNVIIFISYC
;
A
#
# COMPACT_ATOMS: atom_id res chain seq x y z
N MET A 1 -3.66 -3.30 -14.20
CA MET A 1 -2.94 -4.14 -13.20
C MET A 1 -1.69 -4.73 -13.85
N THR A 2 -0.57 -4.80 -13.12
CA THR A 2 0.69 -5.45 -13.55
C THR A 2 0.90 -6.79 -12.83
N ALA A 3 1.90 -7.58 -13.24
CA ALA A 3 2.28 -8.81 -12.52
C ALA A 3 2.56 -8.56 -11.03
N LEU A 4 3.16 -7.41 -10.71
CA LEU A 4 3.45 -7.01 -9.33
C LEU A 4 2.18 -6.77 -8.51
N HIS A 5 1.11 -6.26 -9.14
CA HIS A 5 -0.19 -6.12 -8.45
C HIS A 5 -0.75 -7.48 -8.05
N TYR A 6 -0.68 -8.48 -8.93
CA TYR A 6 -1.14 -9.84 -8.65
C TYR A 6 -0.30 -10.49 -7.54
N ALA A 7 1.03 -10.37 -7.61
CA ALA A 7 1.93 -10.88 -6.56
C ALA A 7 1.62 -10.24 -5.19
N ALA A 8 1.35 -8.93 -5.16
CA ALA A 8 0.99 -8.20 -3.95
C ALA A 8 -0.40 -8.56 -3.42
N ARG A 9 -1.41 -8.68 -4.30
CA ARG A 9 -2.79 -9.01 -3.92
C ARG A 9 -2.92 -10.42 -3.38
N ASP A 10 -2.26 -11.38 -4.03
CA ASP A 10 -2.45 -12.81 -3.78
C ASP A 10 -1.39 -13.39 -2.81
N ASN A 11 -0.59 -12.53 -2.18
CA ASN A 11 0.45 -12.87 -1.19
C ASN A 11 1.54 -13.82 -1.71
N HIS A 12 2.18 -13.47 -2.84
CA HIS A 12 3.30 -14.23 -3.40
C HIS A 12 4.64 -13.51 -3.19
N PRO A 13 5.23 -13.51 -1.97
CA PRO A 13 6.43 -12.75 -1.65
C PRO A 13 7.65 -13.14 -2.50
N THR A 14 7.82 -14.43 -2.81
CA THR A 14 8.92 -14.89 -3.68
C THR A 14 8.83 -14.32 -5.09
N ILE A 15 7.63 -14.28 -5.68
CA ILE A 15 7.40 -13.70 -7.00
C ILE A 15 7.54 -12.19 -6.93
N PHE A 16 7.02 -11.57 -5.86
CA PHE A 16 7.15 -10.15 -5.61
C PHE A 16 8.62 -9.71 -5.62
N ASN A 17 9.46 -10.36 -4.81
CA ASN A 17 10.89 -10.07 -4.72
C ASN A 17 11.65 -10.33 -6.02
N LEU A 18 11.26 -11.36 -6.78
CA LEU A 18 11.84 -11.64 -8.11
C LEU A 18 11.49 -10.54 -9.12
N LEU A 19 10.27 -10.01 -9.08
CA LEU A 19 9.87 -8.92 -9.97
C LEU A 19 10.59 -7.62 -9.61
N THR A 20 10.67 -7.28 -8.32
CA THR A 20 11.29 -6.03 -7.87
C THR A 20 12.81 -6.02 -7.93
N SER A 21 13.46 -7.17 -8.13
CA SER A 21 14.91 -7.22 -8.39
C SER A 21 15.28 -6.80 -9.82
N ASN A 22 14.30 -6.72 -10.72
CA ASN A 22 14.49 -6.18 -12.06
C ASN A 22 14.36 -4.64 -12.04
N SER A 23 15.35 -3.93 -12.60
CA SER A 23 15.40 -2.47 -12.65
C SER A 23 14.22 -1.84 -13.40
N ASP A 24 13.60 -2.58 -14.32
CA ASP A 24 12.48 -2.09 -15.13
C ASP A 24 11.13 -2.26 -14.43
N CYS A 25 11.11 -2.82 -13.22
CA CYS A 25 9.89 -3.03 -12.46
C CYS A 25 9.37 -1.73 -11.84
N ASP A 26 8.27 -1.22 -12.37
CA ASP A 26 7.57 -0.07 -11.77
C ASP A 26 6.75 -0.51 -10.53
N ILE A 27 7.31 -0.24 -9.35
CA ILE A 27 6.68 -0.51 -8.06
C ILE A 27 5.53 0.45 -7.71
N HIS A 28 5.43 1.57 -8.43
CA HIS A 28 4.40 2.61 -8.24
C HIS A 28 3.28 2.54 -9.29
N ALA A 29 3.34 1.56 -10.19
CA ALA A 29 2.34 1.36 -11.24
C ALA A 29 0.93 1.39 -10.65
N LYS A 30 0.03 2.14 -11.29
CA LYS A 30 -1.37 2.24 -10.87
C LYS A 30 -2.27 1.35 -11.73
N ALA A 31 -3.17 0.62 -11.08
CA ALA A 31 -4.31 -0.02 -11.74
C ALA A 31 -5.39 1.02 -12.09
N GLU A 32 -6.47 0.56 -12.74
CA GLU A 32 -7.56 1.44 -13.23
C GLU A 32 -8.30 2.18 -12.11
N ASP A 33 -8.32 1.62 -10.91
CA ASP A 33 -8.88 2.22 -9.69
C ASP A 33 -7.89 3.15 -8.96
N GLY A 34 -6.72 3.37 -9.54
CA GLY A 34 -5.64 4.15 -8.95
C GLY A 34 -4.89 3.43 -7.84
N ARG A 35 -5.19 2.15 -7.56
CA ARG A 35 -4.44 1.37 -6.58
C ARG A 35 -3.08 0.96 -7.14
N THR A 36 -2.06 1.07 -6.29
CA THR A 36 -0.70 0.55 -6.51
C THR A 36 -0.56 -0.86 -5.90
N PRO A 37 0.53 -1.60 -6.16
CA PRO A 37 0.81 -2.86 -5.48
C PRO A 37 0.72 -2.77 -3.95
N LEU A 38 1.18 -1.66 -3.36
CA LEU A 38 1.07 -1.42 -1.91
C LEU A 38 -0.38 -1.41 -1.42
N HIS A 39 -1.29 -0.77 -2.15
CA HIS A 39 -2.70 -0.76 -1.77
C HIS A 39 -3.28 -2.18 -1.75
N TYR A 40 -2.95 -3.01 -2.73
CA TYR A 40 -3.42 -4.40 -2.80
C TYR A 40 -2.82 -5.27 -1.70
N ALA A 41 -1.52 -5.15 -1.41
CA ALA A 41 -0.88 -5.87 -0.30
C ALA A 41 -1.53 -5.51 1.05
N VAL A 42 -1.80 -4.22 1.28
CA VAL A 42 -2.44 -3.75 2.51
C VAL A 42 -3.89 -4.23 2.61
N ASP A 43 -4.68 -4.12 1.54
CA ASP A 43 -6.10 -4.52 1.52
C ASP A 43 -6.25 -6.02 1.87
N ASN A 44 -5.34 -6.86 1.35
CA ASN A 44 -5.32 -8.30 1.58
C ASN A 44 -4.59 -8.75 2.85
N GLY A 45 -3.86 -7.85 3.52
CA GLY A 45 -3.15 -8.18 4.76
C GLY A 45 -1.78 -8.83 4.57
N CYS A 46 -1.19 -8.70 3.38
CA CYS A 46 0.10 -9.28 2.97
C CYS A 46 1.28 -8.57 3.64
N SER A 47 1.45 -8.77 4.94
CA SER A 47 2.37 -7.99 5.78
C SER A 47 3.83 -8.08 5.31
N GLU A 48 4.28 -9.25 4.86
CA GLU A 48 5.63 -9.45 4.31
C GLU A 48 5.89 -8.62 3.05
N ILE A 49 4.89 -8.51 2.17
CA ILE A 49 5.00 -7.70 0.96
C ILE A 49 4.95 -6.20 1.28
N VAL A 50 4.15 -5.80 2.29
CA VAL A 50 4.15 -4.41 2.77
C VAL A 50 5.52 -4.04 3.33
N GLU A 51 6.12 -4.90 4.14
CA GLU A 51 7.47 -4.70 4.67
C GLU A 51 8.51 -4.65 3.55
N ALA A 52 8.43 -5.54 2.56
CA ALA A 52 9.29 -5.49 1.39
C ALA A 52 9.17 -4.14 0.66
N LEU A 53 7.95 -3.66 0.39
CA LEU A 53 7.70 -2.37 -0.26
C LEU A 53 8.24 -1.17 0.52
N ILE A 54 8.13 -1.17 1.85
CA ILE A 54 8.67 -0.10 2.71
C ILE A 54 10.20 -0.05 2.64
N ASN A 55 10.84 -1.21 2.50
CA ASN A 55 12.30 -1.32 2.46
C ASN A 55 12.92 -1.11 1.07
N LEU A 56 12.10 -0.99 0.02
CA LEU A 56 12.57 -0.65 -1.32
C LEU A 56 13.01 0.83 -1.40
N PRO A 57 13.93 1.18 -2.33
CA PRO A 57 14.34 2.56 -2.52
C PRO A 57 13.19 3.45 -3.00
N ASN A 58 13.08 4.66 -2.42
CA ASN A 58 12.10 5.69 -2.75
C ASN A 58 10.63 5.18 -2.75
N PRO A 59 10.15 4.55 -1.67
CA PRO A 59 8.79 4.03 -1.66
C PRO A 59 7.78 5.18 -1.54
N ASP A 60 6.75 5.19 -2.38
CA ASP A 60 5.61 6.10 -2.25
C ASP A 60 4.54 5.45 -1.38
N LEU A 61 4.64 5.70 -0.07
CA LEU A 61 3.76 5.12 0.93
C LEU A 61 2.48 5.93 1.18
N ASN A 62 2.44 7.19 0.72
CA ASN A 62 1.29 8.09 0.85
C ASN A 62 0.48 8.19 -0.44
N THR A 63 0.76 7.31 -1.40
CA THR A 63 0.03 7.21 -2.66
C THR A 63 -1.49 7.14 -2.42
N LYS A 64 -2.27 7.69 -3.34
CA LYS A 64 -3.74 7.74 -3.24
C LYS A 64 -4.39 6.99 -4.38
N THR A 65 -5.43 6.22 -4.04
CA THR A 65 -6.40 5.69 -5.00
C THR A 65 -7.21 6.82 -5.64
N LEU A 66 -8.03 6.50 -6.65
CA LEU A 66 -8.97 7.49 -7.21
C LEU A 66 -9.98 8.01 -6.16
N GLY A 67 -10.29 7.21 -5.14
CA GLY A 67 -11.12 7.63 -4.00
C GLY A 67 -10.37 8.47 -2.95
N GLY A 68 -9.07 8.72 -3.14
CA GLY A 68 -8.24 9.46 -2.19
C GLY A 68 -7.82 8.66 -0.95
N GLU A 69 -8.06 7.34 -0.93
CA GLU A 69 -7.60 6.46 0.15
C GLU A 69 -6.09 6.23 0.01
N THR A 70 -5.34 6.38 1.11
CA THR A 70 -3.94 5.97 1.20
C THR A 70 -3.83 4.51 1.68
N PRO A 71 -2.66 3.86 1.57
CA PRO A 71 -2.44 2.55 2.19
C PRO A 71 -2.84 2.52 3.67
N LEU A 72 -2.52 3.56 4.45
CA LEU A 72 -2.91 3.63 5.86
C LEU A 72 -4.44 3.65 6.06
N HIS A 73 -5.18 4.37 5.20
CA HIS A 73 -6.64 4.35 5.23
C HIS A 73 -7.18 2.93 5.02
N LEU A 74 -6.65 2.21 4.02
CA LEU A 74 -7.06 0.83 3.75
C LEU A 74 -6.72 -0.10 4.92
N ALA A 75 -5.53 0.03 5.51
CA ALA A 75 -5.12 -0.77 6.66
C ALA A 75 -6.07 -0.59 7.85
N ALA A 76 -6.41 0.66 8.17
CA ALA A 76 -7.35 1.00 9.24
C ALA A 76 -8.77 0.50 8.93
N LYS A 77 -9.30 0.79 7.73
CA LYS A 77 -10.62 0.37 7.26
C LYS A 77 -10.82 -1.15 7.28
N LYS A 78 -9.77 -1.91 6.98
CA LYS A 78 -9.78 -3.38 6.97
C LYS A 78 -9.38 -4.02 8.30
N GLY A 79 -9.05 -3.23 9.32
CA GLY A 79 -8.64 -3.74 10.64
C GLY A 79 -7.29 -4.46 10.64
N ARG A 80 -6.37 -4.11 9.74
CA ARG A 80 -5.04 -4.75 9.62
C ARG A 80 -4.07 -4.18 10.64
N ILE A 81 -4.26 -4.51 11.93
CA ILE A 81 -3.53 -3.91 13.06
C ILE A 81 -2.00 -3.95 12.88
N ASN A 82 -1.45 -5.09 12.43
CA ASN A 82 0.00 -5.23 12.24
C ASN A 82 0.53 -4.27 11.16
N ILE A 83 -0.19 -4.13 10.06
CA ILE A 83 0.15 -3.23 8.96
C ILE A 83 -0.02 -1.76 9.37
N VAL A 84 -1.06 -1.44 10.14
CA VAL A 84 -1.24 -0.08 10.71
C VAL A 84 -0.02 0.29 11.57
N LYS A 85 0.42 -0.61 12.45
CA LYS A 85 1.61 -0.36 13.28
C LYS A 85 2.87 -0.18 12.42
N LEU A 86 3.07 -1.07 11.44
CA LEU A 86 4.21 -1.01 10.53
C LEU A 86 4.27 0.31 9.77
N LEU A 87 3.16 0.71 9.14
CA LEU A 87 3.06 1.98 8.43
C LEU A 87 3.21 3.17 9.39
N ALA A 88 2.51 3.20 10.52
CA ALA A 88 2.59 4.34 11.45
C ALA A 88 3.97 4.56 12.06
N GLN A 89 4.82 3.52 12.12
CA GLN A 89 6.21 3.61 12.55
C GLN A 89 7.17 3.97 11.43
N THR A 90 6.73 3.96 10.17
CA THR A 90 7.57 4.26 9.02
C THR A 90 7.71 5.78 8.84
N PRO A 91 8.95 6.32 8.77
CA PRO A 91 9.17 7.75 8.57
C PRO A 91 8.52 8.27 7.28
N GLY A 92 7.98 9.50 7.35
CA GLY A 92 7.39 10.17 6.19
C GLY A 92 5.93 9.78 5.89
N ILE A 93 5.31 8.88 6.66
CA ILE A 93 3.88 8.61 6.55
C ILE A 93 3.05 9.81 7.02
N ASP A 94 2.07 10.19 6.20
CA ASP A 94 1.07 11.21 6.54
C ASP A 94 -0.10 10.56 7.30
N LEU A 95 -0.03 10.63 8.63
CA LEU A 95 -1.12 10.19 9.51
C LEU A 95 -2.37 11.07 9.42
N GLY A 96 -2.23 12.31 8.92
CA GLY A 96 -3.32 13.29 8.79
C GLY A 96 -3.97 13.29 7.41
N ALA A 97 -3.57 12.37 6.52
CA ALA A 97 -4.11 12.29 5.18
C ALA A 97 -5.64 12.16 5.21
N LYS A 98 -6.32 12.98 4.41
CA LYS A 98 -7.77 12.91 4.24
C LYS A 98 -8.12 12.23 2.92
N THR A 99 -9.15 11.39 2.95
CA THR A 99 -9.76 10.85 1.73
C THR A 99 -10.58 11.92 1.01
N ASN A 100 -10.84 11.71 -0.28
CA ASN A 100 -11.69 12.61 -1.06
C ASN A 100 -13.19 12.30 -0.88
N VAL A 101 -13.51 11.35 0.00
CA VAL A 101 -14.89 11.00 0.36
C VAL A 101 -15.17 11.64 1.71
N ILE A 102 -16.24 12.45 1.78
CA ILE A 102 -16.78 12.98 3.03
C ILE A 102 -17.27 11.77 3.85
N ILE A 103 -16.39 11.17 4.64
CA ILE A 103 -16.76 10.13 5.60
C ILE A 103 -16.59 10.77 6.98
N PHE A 104 -17.71 10.86 7.68
CA PHE A 104 -17.87 11.34 9.06
C PHE A 104 -16.93 10.63 10.04
N ILE A 105 -15.69 11.06 10.12
CA ILE A 105 -14.87 10.82 11.31
C ILE A 105 -14.31 12.16 11.79
N SER A 106 -15.24 13.03 12.22
CA SER A 106 -14.99 13.87 13.38
C SER A 106 -14.91 12.96 14.60
N TYR A 107 -13.69 12.50 14.91
CA TYR A 107 -13.28 12.24 16.29
C TYR A 107 -11.85 12.73 16.44
N CYS A 108 -11.75 14.05 16.59
CA CYS A 108 -10.95 14.80 17.57
C CYS A 108 -11.56 16.20 17.63
#